data_AF-A0A6B2Z6C8-F1
#
_entry.id   AF-A0A6B2Z6C8-F1
#
_cell.length_a   1.000
_cell.length_b   1.000
_cell.length_c   1.000
_cell.angle_alpha   90.00
_cell.angle_beta   90.00
_cell.angle_gamma   90.00
#
_symmetry.space_group_name_H-M   'P 1'
#
loop_
_entity.id
_entity.type
_entity.pdbx_description
1 polymer ?
#
loop_
_entity_poly.entity_id
_entity_poly.type
_entity_poly.pdbx_seq_one_letter_code
_entity_poly.pdbx_strand_id
1 'polypeptide(L)'
;MNYIRIDLDEDAIAGLVLHPDVQADLDARMGRVEAVAQLTAPVDTGEYRSKIHVVERPDPDGTRHVDADADHSIYVELGTRQTDRHGRRIHLPNHTLGNALDAAGGDHHV
;
A
#
# COMPACT_ATOMS: atom_id res chain seq x y z
N MET A 1 -18.73 22.68 -42.44
CA MET A 1 -18.86 21.72 -41.32
C MET A 1 -17.47 21.56 -40.76
N ASN A 2 -17.16 22.23 -39.64
CA ASN A 2 -15.81 22.19 -39.05
C ASN A 2 -15.72 20.98 -38.12
N TYR A 3 -14.79 20.08 -38.40
CA TYR A 3 -14.43 18.98 -37.54
C TYR A 3 -13.16 19.35 -36.76
N ILE A 4 -13.21 19.21 -35.44
CA ILE A 4 -12.03 19.30 -34.57
C ILE A 4 -11.46 17.89 -34.50
N ARG A 5 -10.17 17.75 -34.82
CA ARG A 5 -9.41 16.52 -34.65
C ARG A 5 -8.55 16.67 -33.40
N ILE A 6 -8.74 15.76 -32.46
CA ILE A 6 -7.92 15.64 -31.24
C ILE A 6 -7.07 14.40 -31.43
N ASP A 7 -5.75 14.57 -31.47
CA ASP A 7 -4.79 13.47 -31.47
C ASP A 7 -4.17 13.42 -30.07
N LEU A 8 -4.23 12.24 -29.42
CA LEU A 8 -3.65 12.02 -28.10
C LEU A 8 -2.18 11.66 -28.26
N ASP A 9 -1.33 12.25 -27.43
CA ASP A 9 0.06 11.86 -27.32
C ASP A 9 0.17 10.66 -26.36
N GLU A 10 0.12 9.46 -26.94
CA GLU A 10 0.15 8.21 -26.17
C GLU A 10 1.47 8.03 -25.40
N ASP A 11 2.58 8.54 -25.95
CA ASP A 11 3.90 8.49 -25.31
C ASP A 11 3.94 9.42 -24.09
N ALA A 12 3.38 10.63 -24.21
CA ALA A 12 3.25 11.55 -23.08
C ALA A 12 2.32 10.98 -21.99
N ILE A 13 1.24 10.30 -22.37
CA ILE A 13 0.32 9.64 -21.43
C ILE A 13 1.04 8.49 -20.72
N ALA A 14 1.77 7.64 -21.44
CA ALA A 14 2.53 6.54 -20.86
C ALA A 14 3.65 7.04 -19.93
N GLY A 15 4.33 8.14 -20.30
CA GLY A 15 5.39 8.76 -19.50
C GLY A 15 4.90 9.50 -18.25
N LEU A 16 3.60 9.77 -18.13
CA LEU A 16 3.05 10.56 -17.02
C LEU A 16 3.33 9.91 -15.65
N VAL A 17 3.33 8.58 -15.57
CA VAL A 17 3.62 7.84 -14.33
C VAL A 17 5.02 8.13 -13.79
N LEU A 18 5.97 8.49 -14.67
CA LEU A 18 7.35 8.82 -14.31
C LEU A 18 7.52 10.31 -13.94
N HIS A 19 6.48 11.12 -14.11
CA HIS A 19 6.57 12.56 -13.84
C HIS A 19 6.87 12.81 -12.35
N PRO A 20 7.79 13.73 -12.00
CA PRO A 20 8.19 13.98 -10.61
C PRO A 20 7.01 14.28 -9.68
N ASP A 21 6.02 15.06 -10.15
CA ASP A 21 4.84 15.40 -9.35
C ASP A 21 3.94 14.17 -9.08
N VAL A 22 3.82 13.27 -10.06
CA VAL A 22 3.06 12.01 -9.89
C VAL A 22 3.79 11.11 -8.90
N GLN A 23 5.11 11.03 -9.02
CA GLN A 23 5.95 10.26 -8.11
C GLN A 23 5.91 10.80 -6.68
N ALA A 24 5.89 12.12 -6.49
CA ALA A 24 5.76 12.73 -5.18
C ALA A 24 4.38 12.45 -4.54
N ASP A 25 3.30 12.48 -5.32
CA ASP A 25 1.96 12.14 -4.83
C ASP A 25 1.85 10.64 -4.46
N LEU A 26 2.42 9.75 -5.30
CA LEU A 26 2.48 8.32 -5.01
C LEU A 26 3.29 8.05 -3.73
N ASP A 27 4.42 8.73 -3.53
CA ASP A 27 5.23 8.62 -2.32
C ASP A 27 4.45 9.03 -1.06
N ALA A 28 3.76 10.18 -1.12
CA ALA A 28 2.92 10.65 -0.03
C ALA A 28 1.75 9.71 0.28
N ARG A 29 1.18 9.04 -0.73
CA ARG A 29 0.17 7.99 -0.55
C ARG A 29 0.76 6.75 0.12
N MET A 30 1.93 6.29 -0.33
CA MET A 30 2.59 5.13 0.26
C MET A 30 3.01 5.37 1.72
N GLY A 31 3.44 6.59 2.07
CA GLY A 31 3.70 6.94 3.47
C GLY A 31 2.46 6.80 4.37
N ARG A 32 1.25 7.05 3.85
CA ARG A 32 0.00 6.78 4.58
C ARG A 32 -0.26 5.29 4.73
N VAL A 33 0.02 4.50 3.70
CA VAL A 33 -0.06 3.03 3.75
C VAL A 33 0.89 2.47 4.81
N GLU A 34 2.15 2.91 4.81
CA GLU A 34 3.15 2.51 5.80
C GLU A 34 2.65 2.81 7.22
N ALA A 35 2.18 4.03 7.49
CA ALA A 35 1.71 4.42 8.81
C ALA A 35 0.53 3.55 9.29
N VAL A 36 -0.43 3.26 8.41
CA VAL A 36 -1.57 2.38 8.74
C VAL A 36 -1.13 0.94 8.92
N ALA A 37 -0.27 0.43 8.05
CA ALA A 37 0.27 -0.92 8.14
C ALA A 37 1.06 -1.12 9.45
N GLN A 38 1.89 -0.14 9.83
CA GLN A 38 2.59 -0.15 11.12
C GLN A 38 1.61 -0.08 12.30
N LEU A 39 0.59 0.78 12.25
CA LEU A 39 -0.39 0.92 13.33
C LEU A 39 -1.23 -0.34 13.54
N THR A 40 -1.56 -1.04 12.45
CA THR A 40 -2.51 -2.15 12.44
C THR A 40 -1.85 -3.53 12.39
N ALA A 41 -0.52 -3.60 12.33
CA ALA A 41 0.24 -4.84 12.29
C ALA A 41 -0.19 -5.79 13.43
N PRO A 42 -0.64 -7.03 13.13
CA PRO A 42 -1.28 -7.92 14.11
C PRO A 42 -0.30 -8.66 15.02
N VAL A 43 0.97 -8.26 15.03
CA VAL A 43 2.05 -8.91 15.77
C VAL A 43 2.60 -7.98 16.85
N ASP A 44 2.53 -8.42 18.10
CA ASP A 44 2.99 -7.67 19.27
C ASP A 44 4.52 -7.53 19.33
N THR A 45 5.26 -8.40 18.62
CA THR A 45 6.70 -8.28 18.50
C THR A 45 7.00 -7.14 17.52
N GLY A 46 7.35 -5.98 18.07
CA GLY A 46 7.61 -4.75 17.31
C GLY A 46 8.66 -4.86 16.19
N GLU A 47 9.37 -5.98 16.08
CA GLU A 47 10.28 -6.28 14.97
C GLU A 47 9.57 -6.20 13.62
N TYR A 48 8.50 -6.97 13.37
CA TYR A 48 7.79 -6.91 12.07
C TYR A 48 7.25 -5.52 11.78
N ARG A 49 6.61 -4.89 12.78
CA ARG A 49 6.11 -3.51 12.67
C ARG A 49 7.22 -2.53 12.29
N SER A 50 8.40 -2.65 12.89
CA SER A 50 9.55 -1.76 12.62
C SER A 50 10.18 -1.97 11.24
N LYS A 51 9.85 -3.07 10.56
CA LYS A 51 10.39 -3.43 9.25
C LYS A 51 9.49 -3.04 8.09
N ILE A 52 8.24 -2.65 8.36
CA ILE A 52 7.33 -2.11 7.34
C ILE A 52 7.83 -0.73 6.94
N HIS A 53 8.12 -0.52 5.65
CA HIS A 53 8.62 0.74 5.13
C HIS A 53 8.22 0.95 3.66
N VAL A 54 8.17 2.21 3.23
CA VAL A 54 8.07 2.54 1.80
C VAL A 54 9.43 2.29 1.14
N VAL A 55 9.43 1.62 -0.01
CA VAL A 55 10.66 1.44 -0.79
C VAL A 55 11.14 2.80 -1.30
N GLU A 56 12.39 3.16 -0.99
CA GLU A 56 12.94 4.50 -1.23
C GLU A 56 12.89 4.92 -2.70
N ARG A 57 13.04 3.96 -3.62
CA ARG A 57 13.07 4.20 -5.06
C ARG A 57 11.91 3.49 -5.75
N PRO A 58 11.19 4.18 -6.64
CA PRO A 58 10.22 3.51 -7.49
C PRO A 58 10.93 2.54 -8.44
N ASP A 59 10.18 1.57 -8.93
CA ASP A 59 10.59 0.68 -10.01
C ASP A 59 10.83 1.47 -11.31
N PRO A 60 11.52 0.87 -12.31
CA PRO A 60 11.77 1.53 -13.60
C PRO A 60 10.50 2.00 -14.33
N ASP A 61 9.34 1.42 -14.02
CA ASP A 61 8.04 1.79 -14.57
C ASP A 61 7.27 2.84 -13.72
N GLY A 62 7.88 3.31 -12.63
CA GLY A 62 7.29 4.29 -11.72
C GLY A 62 6.44 3.68 -10.61
N THR A 63 6.33 2.35 -10.52
CA THR A 63 5.60 1.69 -9.43
C THR A 63 6.28 1.96 -8.09
N ARG A 64 5.50 2.26 -7.04
CA ARG A 64 5.97 2.37 -5.66
C ARG A 64 5.36 1.27 -4.80
N HIS A 65 6.17 0.74 -3.88
CA HIS A 65 5.80 -0.39 -3.02
C HIS A 65 6.01 -0.05 -1.54
N VAL A 66 5.31 -0.80 -0.70
CA VAL A 66 5.55 -0.87 0.75
C VAL A 66 5.95 -2.30 1.06
N ASP A 67 7.14 -2.46 1.64
CA ASP A 67 7.73 -3.76 1.94
C ASP A 67 7.91 -3.94 3.45
N ALA A 68 8.11 -5.20 3.86
CA ALA A 68 8.39 -5.56 5.24
C ALA A 68 9.56 -6.56 5.31
N ASP A 69 10.78 -6.05 5.53
CA ASP A 69 12.01 -6.85 5.61
C ASP A 69 12.15 -7.55 6.97
N ALA A 70 11.30 -8.54 7.22
CA ALA A 70 11.44 -9.44 8.35
C ALA A 70 11.80 -10.83 7.85
N ASP A 71 12.85 -11.44 8.39
CA ASP A 71 13.26 -12.83 8.07
C ASP A 71 12.13 -13.84 8.33
N HIS A 72 11.18 -13.47 9.18
CA HIS A 72 9.99 -14.23 9.53
C HIS A 72 8.70 -13.69 8.88
N SER A 73 8.78 -12.81 7.88
CA SER A 73 7.61 -12.26 7.16
C SER A 73 6.76 -13.34 6.48
N ILE A 74 7.39 -14.40 5.97
CA ILE A 74 6.70 -15.62 5.47
C ILE A 74 6.00 -16.39 6.61
N TYR A 75 6.47 -16.24 7.84
CA TYR A 75 5.89 -16.80 9.07
C TYR A 75 4.95 -15.82 9.77
N VAL A 76 4.38 -14.84 9.05
CA VAL A 76 3.04 -14.31 9.41
C VAL A 76 2.06 -15.47 9.16
N GLU A 77 2.15 -16.45 10.05
CA GLU A 77 1.72 -17.82 9.83
C GLU A 77 0.22 -17.86 9.58
N LEU A 78 -0.14 -18.66 8.58
CA LEU A 78 -1.40 -19.36 8.48
C LEU A 78 -1.71 -20.06 9.83
N GLY A 79 -2.29 -19.33 10.79
CA GLY A 79 -2.43 -19.81 12.17
C GLY A 79 -2.42 -18.72 13.24
N THR A 80 -1.86 -17.54 12.95
CA THR A 80 -1.95 -16.34 13.83
C THR A 80 -3.28 -15.61 13.72
N ARG A 81 -4.34 -16.28 13.21
CA ARG A 81 -5.71 -15.98 13.63
C ARG A 81 -5.76 -16.22 15.13
N GLN A 82 -5.34 -15.23 15.91
CA GLN A 82 -5.48 -15.17 17.34
C GLN A 82 -6.95 -15.46 17.59
N THR A 83 -7.20 -16.68 18.04
CA THR A 83 -8.48 -17.09 18.55
C THR A 83 -8.34 -17.03 20.06
N ASP A 84 -9.35 -16.51 20.75
CA ASP A 84 -9.34 -16.57 22.21
C ASP A 84 -9.30 -18.05 22.64
N ARG A 85 -9.14 -18.30 23.94
CA ARG A 85 -9.21 -19.66 24.53
C ARG A 85 -10.51 -20.44 24.20
N HIS A 86 -11.48 -19.83 23.52
CA HIS A 86 -12.75 -20.42 23.07
C HIS A 86 -12.88 -20.47 21.54
N GLY A 87 -11.82 -20.22 20.76
CA GLY A 87 -11.86 -20.32 19.30
C GLY A 87 -12.45 -19.09 18.58
N ARG A 88 -12.70 -17.96 19.27
CA ARG A 88 -13.27 -16.74 18.66
C ARG A 88 -12.17 -15.85 18.10
N ARG A 89 -12.31 -15.38 16.85
CA ARG A 89 -11.35 -14.46 16.21
C ARG A 89 -11.18 -13.19 17.05
N ILE A 90 -9.94 -12.89 17.44
CA ILE A 90 -9.56 -11.72 18.23
C ILE A 90 -9.38 -10.49 17.32
N HIS A 91 -8.95 -10.69 16.08
CA HIS A 91 -8.78 -9.62 15.09
C HIS A 91 -9.92 -9.58 14.07
N LEU A 92 -10.62 -8.45 14.02
CA LEU A 92 -11.62 -8.13 13.00
C LEU A 92 -10.93 -7.87 11.64
N PRO A 93 -11.64 -7.92 10.49
CA PRO A 93 -11.08 -7.74 9.14
C PRO A 93 -10.32 -6.42 8.91
N ASN A 94 -10.46 -5.47 9.84
CA ASN A 94 -9.91 -4.11 9.83
C ASN A 94 -8.38 -4.04 10.06
N HIS A 95 -7.70 -5.18 10.27
CA HIS A 95 -6.26 -5.26 10.58
C HIS A 95 -5.44 -5.97 9.49
N THR A 96 -5.90 -5.92 8.24
CA THR A 96 -5.20 -6.51 7.09
C THR A 96 -4.61 -5.44 6.18
N LEU A 97 -3.57 -5.81 5.41
CA LEU A 97 -2.97 -4.99 4.34
C LEU A 97 -4.02 -4.39 3.37
N GLY A 98 -5.18 -5.04 3.21
CA GLY A 98 -6.30 -4.48 2.44
C GLY A 98 -6.83 -3.15 2.99
N ASN A 99 -6.95 -2.98 4.32
CA ASN A 99 -7.36 -1.69 4.89
C ASN A 99 -6.27 -0.62 4.76
N ALA A 100 -5.00 -1.04 4.76
CA ALA A 100 -3.90 -0.12 4.51
C ALA A 100 -3.91 0.41 3.07
N LEU A 101 -4.28 -0.44 2.10
CA LEU A 101 -4.49 -0.03 0.70
C LEU A 101 -5.72 0.88 0.54
N ASP A 102 -6.82 0.61 1.25
CA ASP A 102 -7.98 1.52 1.27
C ASP A 102 -7.61 2.92 1.81
N ALA A 103 -6.71 2.99 2.79
CA ALA A 103 -6.19 4.26 3.32
C ALA A 103 -5.32 5.04 2.30
N ALA A 104 -4.74 4.36 1.31
CA ALA A 104 -4.02 4.98 0.20
C ALA A 104 -4.97 5.62 -0.83
N GLY A 105 -6.15 5.01 -1.02
CA GLY A 105 -7.15 5.37 -2.03
C GLY A 105 -8.16 6.44 -1.62
N GLY A 106 -7.90 7.16 -0.51
CA GLY A 106 -8.85 8.06 0.16
C GLY A 106 -9.87 8.80 -0.72
N ASP A 107 -11.12 8.75 -0.24
CA ASP A 107 -12.40 9.30 -0.76
C ASP A 107 -13.15 8.48 -1.84
N HIS A 108 -13.80 7.41 -1.37
CA HIS A 108 -15.11 7.05 -1.92
C HIS A 108 -16.15 7.97 -1.27
N HIS A 109 -16.45 9.11 -1.91
CA HIS A 109 -17.67 9.86 -1.60
C HIS A 109 -18.88 8.95 -1.86
N VAL A 110 -19.64 8.65 -0.80
CA VAL A 110 -21.01 8.10 -0.86
C VAL A 110 -21.95 9.14 -0.30
#